data_AF-A0A6B3Z449-F1
#
_entry.id   AF-A0A6B3Z449-F1
#
_cell.length_a   1.000
_cell.length_b   1.000
_cell.length_c   1.000
_cell.angle_alpha   90.00
_cell.angle_beta   90.00
_cell.angle_gamma   90.00
#
_symmetry.space_group_name_H-M   'P 1'
#
loop_
_entity.id
_entity.type
_entity.pdbx_description
1 polymer ?
#
loop_
_entity_poly.entity_id
_entity_poly.type
_entity_poly.pdbx_seq_one_letter_code
_entity_poly.pdbx_strand_id
1 'polypeptide(L)'
;MISILGENIKKIRTEKGLSAYKLSKLAKVGTTTISEIESGKRQSLNSTTIEKIANALNISTDKLMDVEENKEYIVTDIEQTIKLILTSDELVLDDIKLSDNEKLQIESALNATFAMIRNQRNRR
;
A
#
# COMPACT_ATOMS: atom_id res chain seq x y z
N MET A 1 15.89 -6.68 16.22
CA MET A 1 14.95 -5.77 15.53
C MET A 1 15.20 -5.93 14.03
N ILE A 2 14.18 -6.30 13.27
CA ILE A 2 14.29 -6.46 11.81
C ILE A 2 14.27 -5.05 11.20
N SER A 3 15.09 -4.81 10.18
CA SER A 3 15.07 -3.53 9.45
C SER A 3 13.89 -3.54 8.47
N ILE A 4 13.19 -2.41 8.33
CA ILE A 4 12.12 -2.19 7.33
C ILE A 4 12.59 -2.65 5.94
N LEU A 5 13.84 -2.35 5.58
CA LEU A 5 14.44 -2.78 4.33
C LEU A 5 14.51 -4.32 4.19
N GLY A 6 14.86 -5.02 5.26
CA GLY A 6 14.90 -6.48 5.28
C GLY A 6 13.51 -7.11 5.16
N GLU A 7 12.49 -6.49 5.77
CA GLU A 7 11.09 -6.90 5.64
C GLU A 7 10.60 -6.70 4.20
N ASN A 8 10.85 -5.53 3.61
CA ASN A 8 10.49 -5.22 2.23
C ASN A 8 11.14 -6.19 1.23
N ILE A 9 12.44 -6.46 1.38
CA ILE A 9 13.16 -7.42 0.54
C ILE A 9 12.49 -8.79 0.62
N LYS A 10 12.21 -9.28 1.84
CA LYS A 10 11.57 -10.58 2.04
C LYS A 10 10.18 -10.63 1.44
N LYS A 11 9.34 -9.63 1.72
CA LYS A 11 7.96 -9.49 1.22
C LYS A 11 7.92 -9.56 -0.31
N ILE A 12 8.61 -8.64 -0.97
CA ILE A 12 8.59 -8.50 -2.44
C ILE A 12 9.19 -9.74 -3.11
N ARG A 13 10.26 -10.31 -2.52
CA ARG A 13 10.84 -11.56 -3.00
C ARG A 13 9.82 -12.71 -2.95
N THR A 14 9.09 -12.84 -1.85
CA THR A 14 8.09 -13.91 -1.70
C THR A 14 6.88 -13.73 -2.61
N GLU A 15 6.40 -12.50 -2.80
CA GLU A 15 5.34 -12.17 -3.76
C GLU A 15 5.72 -12.56 -5.21
N LYS A 16 7.00 -12.43 -5.55
CA LYS A 16 7.55 -12.86 -6.86
C LYS A 16 7.91 -14.34 -6.94
N GLY A 17 7.59 -15.14 -5.91
CA GLY A 17 7.89 -16.58 -5.87
C GLY A 17 9.39 -16.91 -5.89
N LEU A 18 10.25 -15.98 -5.46
CA LEU A 18 11.69 -16.17 -5.46
C LEU A 18 12.14 -16.74 -4.11
N SER A 19 13.08 -17.69 -4.10
CA SER A 19 13.79 -18.08 -2.87
C SER A 19 14.91 -17.08 -2.56
N ALA A 20 15.38 -17.01 -1.30
CA ALA A 20 16.53 -16.17 -0.94
C ALA A 20 17.78 -16.53 -1.77
N TYR A 21 17.97 -17.82 -2.08
CA TYR A 21 19.01 -18.30 -3.00
C TYR A 21 18.81 -17.80 -4.44
N LYS A 22 17.58 -17.80 -4.94
CA LYS A 22 17.30 -17.30 -6.29
C LYS A 22 17.53 -15.79 -6.38
N LEU A 23 17.11 -15.04 -5.37
CA LEU A 23 17.38 -13.60 -5.28
C LEU A 23 18.89 -13.31 -5.21
N SER A 24 19.65 -14.09 -4.44
CA SER A 24 21.10 -13.91 -4.31
C SER A 24 21.82 -14.04 -5.64
N LYS A 25 21.42 -15.02 -6.46
CA LYS A 25 21.95 -15.22 -7.82
C LYS A 25 21.58 -14.07 -8.77
N LEU A 26 20.34 -13.61 -8.74
CA LEU A 26 19.88 -12.49 -9.57
C LEU A 26 20.57 -11.17 -9.20
N ALA A 27 20.68 -10.88 -7.90
CA ALA A 27 21.29 -9.65 -7.40
C ALA A 27 22.83 -9.67 -7.42
N LYS A 28 23.45 -10.84 -7.63
CA LYS A 28 24.90 -11.04 -7.45
C LYS A 28 25.36 -10.58 -6.06
N VAL A 29 24.57 -10.96 -5.05
CA VAL A 29 24.81 -10.72 -3.61
C VAL A 29 24.91 -12.07 -2.92
N GLY A 30 25.75 -12.20 -1.89
CA GLY A 30 25.90 -13.47 -1.17
C GLY A 30 24.57 -13.94 -0.56
N THR A 31 24.25 -15.22 -0.66
CA THR A 31 23.01 -15.77 -0.06
C THR A 31 22.96 -15.53 1.45
N THR A 32 24.10 -15.67 2.14
CA THR A 32 24.23 -15.33 3.57
C THR A 32 23.89 -13.87 3.82
N THR A 33 24.35 -12.97 2.96
CA THR A 33 24.06 -11.53 3.07
C THR A 33 22.56 -11.27 2.92
N ILE A 34 21.89 -11.87 1.94
CA ILE A 34 20.42 -11.77 1.80
C ILE A 34 19.71 -12.25 3.07
N SER A 35 20.09 -13.42 3.60
CA SER A 35 19.50 -13.97 4.83
C SER A 35 19.76 -13.09 6.06
N GLU A 36 20.95 -12.52 6.19
CA GLU A 36 21.29 -11.60 7.28
C GLU A 36 20.51 -10.29 7.21
N ILE A 37 20.27 -9.78 6.01
CA ILE A 37 19.42 -8.61 5.79
C ILE A 37 17.97 -8.92 6.18
N GLU A 38 17.40 -10.00 5.64
CA GLU A 38 15.99 -10.39 5.90
C GLU A 38 15.73 -10.77 7.37
N SER A 39 16.76 -11.17 8.11
CA SER A 39 16.66 -11.47 9.56
C SER A 39 17.00 -10.28 10.46
N GLY A 40 17.41 -9.14 9.89
CA GLY A 40 17.82 -7.96 10.64
C GLY A 40 19.19 -8.06 11.32
N LYS A 41 19.97 -9.13 11.07
CA LYS A 41 21.37 -9.24 11.53
C LYS A 41 22.27 -8.22 10.85
N ARG A 42 21.97 -7.90 9.58
CA ARG A 42 22.65 -6.86 8.82
C ARG A 42 21.67 -5.74 8.50
N GLN A 43 21.86 -4.59 9.12
CA GLN A 43 20.96 -3.45 8.99
C GLN A 43 21.48 -2.37 8.04
N SER A 44 22.80 -2.29 7.85
CA SER A 44 23.43 -1.34 6.93
C SER A 44 23.85 -2.00 5.62
N LEU A 45 23.39 -1.40 4.52
CA LEU A 45 23.76 -1.76 3.16
C LEU A 45 24.30 -0.53 2.46
N ASN A 46 25.32 -0.71 1.63
CA ASN A 46 25.73 0.35 0.72
C ASN A 46 24.70 0.49 -0.41
N SER A 47 24.65 1.67 -1.02
CA SER A 47 23.77 1.99 -2.15
C SER A 47 23.87 0.95 -3.27
N THR A 48 25.08 0.48 -3.57
CA THR A 48 25.33 -0.53 -4.61
C THR A 48 24.63 -1.86 -4.35
N THR A 49 24.51 -2.28 -3.09
CA THR A 49 23.80 -3.53 -2.74
C THR A 49 22.29 -3.33 -2.82
N ILE A 50 21.79 -2.15 -2.41
CA ILE A 50 20.39 -1.79 -2.51
C ILE A 50 19.96 -1.78 -3.99
N GLU A 51 20.73 -1.13 -4.88
CA GLU A 51 20.48 -1.11 -6.33
C GLU A 51 20.47 -2.51 -6.93
N LYS A 52 21.44 -3.36 -6.59
CA LYS A 52 21.50 -4.75 -7.07
C LYS A 52 20.26 -5.55 -6.70
N ILE A 53 19.79 -5.40 -5.46
CA ILE A 53 18.61 -6.11 -4.98
C ILE A 53 17.34 -5.55 -5.62
N ALA A 54 17.19 -4.22 -5.72
CA ALA A 54 16.06 -3.57 -6.38
C ALA A 54 15.94 -3.99 -7.85
N ASN A 55 17.07 -3.98 -8.59
CA ASN A 55 17.13 -4.44 -9.97
C ASN A 55 16.76 -5.93 -10.12
N ALA A 56 17.26 -6.80 -9.23
CA ALA A 56 16.91 -8.22 -9.23
C ALA A 56 15.43 -8.47 -8.91
N LEU A 57 14.83 -7.60 -8.10
CA LEU A 57 13.41 -7.61 -7.80
C LEU A 57 12.58 -6.85 -8.83
N ASN A 58 13.19 -6.22 -9.85
CA ASN A 58 12.53 -5.41 -10.87
C ASN A 58 11.59 -4.33 -10.28
N ILE A 59 12.13 -3.54 -9.36
CA ILE A 59 11.48 -2.36 -8.74
C ILE A 59 12.50 -1.24 -8.56
N SER A 60 12.04 -0.02 -8.26
CA SER A 60 12.94 1.09 -7.91
C SER A 60 13.54 0.92 -6.51
N THR A 61 14.70 1.55 -6.27
CA THR A 61 15.29 1.64 -4.94
C THR A 61 14.37 2.38 -3.96
N ASP A 62 13.62 3.37 -4.44
CA ASP A 62 12.64 4.09 -3.63
C ASP A 62 11.54 3.14 -3.14
N LYS A 63 10.99 2.29 -4.03
CA LYS A 63 9.97 1.32 -3.63
C LYS A 63 10.51 0.25 -2.68
N LEU A 64 11.80 -0.08 -2.79
CA LEU A 64 12.45 -1.03 -1.89
C LEU A 64 12.66 -0.45 -0.49
N MET A 65 12.96 0.85 -0.42
CA MET A 65 13.18 1.63 0.80
C MET A 65 11.88 2.23 1.37
N ASP A 66 10.80 2.14 0.61
CA ASP A 66 9.48 2.66 0.95
C ASP A 66 9.03 2.07 2.27
N VAL A 67 8.83 2.95 3.25
CA VAL A 67 8.12 2.56 4.45
C VAL A 67 6.68 2.56 4.01
N GLU A 68 6.11 1.38 3.75
CA GLU A 68 4.64 1.26 3.72
C GLU A 68 4.16 1.64 5.13
N GLU A 69 4.00 2.95 5.35
CA GLU A 69 3.11 3.44 6.37
C GLU A 69 1.76 2.83 6.00
N ASN A 70 1.35 1.81 6.74
CA ASN A 70 -0.08 1.56 6.93
C ASN A 70 -0.63 2.86 7.51
N LYS A 71 -0.95 3.83 6.64
CA LYS A 71 -1.60 5.07 7.00
C LYS A 71 -3.00 4.65 7.40
N GLU A 72 -3.16 4.35 8.68
CA GLU A 72 -4.45 4.20 9.29
C GLU A 72 -5.09 5.59 9.30
N TYR A 73 -5.90 5.86 8.27
CA TYR A 73 -6.63 7.13 8.19
C TYR A 73 -7.74 7.09 9.24
N ILE A 74 -7.61 7.95 10.26
CA ILE A 74 -8.70 8.15 11.23
C ILE A 74 -9.80 8.95 10.52
N VAL A 75 -10.90 8.26 10.19
CA VAL A 75 -12.11 8.90 9.65
C VAL A 75 -12.98 9.35 10.82
N THR A 76 -13.06 10.66 11.06
CA THR A 76 -13.88 11.25 12.13
C THR A 76 -15.24 11.75 11.64
N ASP A 77 -15.32 12.14 10.36
CA ASP A 77 -16.54 12.62 9.71
C ASP A 77 -16.80 11.81 8.43
N ILE A 78 -17.84 10.98 8.49
CA ILE A 78 -18.24 10.13 7.37
C ILE A 78 -18.79 10.93 6.19
N GLU A 79 -19.49 12.04 6.43
CA GLU A 79 -20.08 12.84 5.35
C GLU A 79 -18.98 13.55 4.55
N GLN A 80 -18.02 14.16 5.25
CA GLN A 80 -16.89 14.80 4.59
C GLN A 80 -16.04 13.80 3.80
N THR A 81 -15.84 12.59 4.35
CA THR A 81 -15.06 11.54 3.70
C THR A 81 -15.70 11.06 2.40
N ILE A 82 -17.01 10.79 2.42
CA ILE A 82 -17.76 10.41 1.23
C ILE A 82 -17.70 11.50 0.16
N LYS A 83 -17.89 12.76 0.55
CA LYS A 83 -17.78 13.90 -0.38
C LYS A 83 -16.41 13.94 -1.05
N LEU A 84 -15.33 13.79 -0.29
CA LEU A 84 -13.98 13.73 -0.83
C LEU A 84 -13.82 12.59 -1.83
N ILE A 85 -14.28 11.38 -1.49
CA ILE A 85 -14.19 10.21 -2.37
C ILE A 85 -14.91 10.50 -3.70
N LEU A 86 -16.13 11.04 -3.65
CA LEU A 86 -16.94 11.32 -4.85
C LEU A 86 -16.35 12.40 -5.76
N THR A 87 -15.45 13.26 -5.27
CA THR A 87 -14.71 14.22 -6.12
C THR A 87 -13.60 13.58 -6.94
N SER A 88 -13.22 12.32 -6.66
CA SER A 88 -12.17 11.64 -7.42
C SER A 88 -12.63 11.35 -8.85
N ASP A 89 -11.81 11.71 -9.83
CA ASP A 89 -12.09 11.43 -11.22
C ASP A 89 -12.02 9.94 -11.53
N GLU A 90 -11.15 9.18 -10.87
CA GLU A 90 -10.82 7.77 -11.20
C GLU A 90 -11.70 6.73 -10.50
N LEU A 91 -12.87 7.12 -9.99
CA LEU A 91 -13.79 6.16 -9.37
C LEU A 91 -14.34 5.17 -10.40
N VAL A 92 -14.28 3.90 -10.05
CA VAL A 92 -14.81 2.79 -10.86
C VAL A 92 -15.81 1.96 -10.06
N LEU A 93 -16.79 1.40 -10.76
CA LEU A 93 -17.69 0.35 -10.29
C LEU A 93 -17.74 -0.74 -11.37
N ASP A 94 -17.50 -2.00 -10.98
CA ASP A 94 -17.40 -3.13 -11.93
C ASP A 94 -16.40 -2.87 -13.08
N ASP A 95 -15.22 -2.33 -12.72
CA ASP A 95 -14.15 -1.91 -13.64
C ASP A 95 -14.55 -0.82 -14.67
N ILE A 96 -15.72 -0.20 -14.51
CA ILE A 96 -16.22 0.88 -15.36
C ILE A 96 -16.14 2.21 -14.61
N LYS A 97 -15.55 3.23 -15.24
CA LYS A 97 -15.45 4.58 -14.69
C LYS A 97 -16.83 5.18 -14.47
N LEU A 98 -17.09 5.66 -13.25
CA LEU A 98 -18.34 6.32 -12.91
C LEU A 98 -18.48 7.67 -13.63
N SER A 99 -19.64 7.89 -14.24
CA SER A 99 -20.07 9.19 -14.74
C SER A 99 -20.46 10.14 -13.61
N ASP A 100 -20.48 11.44 -13.90
CA ASP A 100 -20.92 12.46 -12.93
C ASP A 100 -22.36 12.22 -12.44
N ASN A 101 -23.23 11.73 -13.32
CA ASN A 101 -24.60 11.38 -12.97
C ASN A 101 -24.66 10.21 -11.97
N GLU A 102 -23.85 9.17 -12.15
CA GLU A 102 -23.78 8.03 -11.22
C GLU A 102 -23.19 8.46 -9.87
N LYS A 103 -22.15 9.32 -9.88
CA LYS A 103 -21.60 9.91 -8.65
C LYS A 103 -22.66 10.71 -7.90
N LEU A 104 -23.46 11.53 -8.60
CA LEU A 104 -24.56 12.30 -8.02
C LEU A 104 -25.68 11.40 -7.45
N GLN A 105 -25.99 10.29 -8.11
CA GLN A 105 -26.96 9.29 -7.61
C GLN A 105 -26.49 8.69 -6.29
N ILE A 106 -25.21 8.30 -6.21
CA ILE A 106 -24.60 7.78 -4.99
C ILE A 106 -24.64 8.83 -3.87
N GLU A 107 -24.25 10.07 -4.17
CA GLU A 107 -24.28 11.18 -3.20
C GLU A 107 -25.69 11.38 -2.63
N SER A 108 -26.70 11.39 -3.50
CA SER A 108 -28.09 11.60 -3.12
C SER A 108 -28.61 10.49 -2.19
N ALA A 109 -28.30 9.24 -2.50
CA ALA A 109 -28.67 8.09 -1.66
C ALA A 109 -28.01 8.15 -0.27
N LEU A 110 -26.73 8.54 -0.21
CA LEU A 110 -26.00 8.67 1.05
C LEU A 110 -26.52 9.84 1.89
N ASN A 111 -26.80 10.98 1.26
CA ASN A 111 -27.38 12.15 1.94
C ASN A 111 -28.75 11.85 2.55
N ALA A 112 -29.62 11.15 1.82
CA ALA A 112 -30.91 10.68 2.35
C ALA A 112 -30.71 9.77 3.57
N THR A 113 -29.75 8.84 3.48
CA THR A 113 -29.40 7.93 4.57
C THR A 113 -28.90 8.69 5.81
N PHE A 114 -28.02 9.68 5.64
CA PHE A 114 -27.56 10.53 6.74
C PHE A 114 -28.70 11.31 7.38
N ALA A 115 -29.64 11.81 6.58
CA ALA A 115 -30.83 12.51 7.09
C ALA A 115 -31.71 11.57 7.95
N MET A 116 -31.90 10.32 7.52
CA MET A 116 -32.63 9.30 8.30
C MET A 116 -31.95 9.04 9.65
N ILE A 117 -30.63 8.85 9.67
CA ILE A 117 -29.86 8.64 10.91
C ILE A 117 -30.01 9.84 11.86
N ARG A 118 -29.91 11.07 11.35
CA ARG A 118 -30.13 12.29 12.14
C ARG A 118 -31.52 12.33 12.74
N ASN A 119 -32.55 11.97 11.96
CA ASN A 119 -33.92 11.94 12.45
C ASN A 119 -34.10 10.91 13.58
N GLN A 120 -33.51 9.72 13.46
CA GLN A 120 -33.55 8.71 14.51
C GLN A 120 -32.86 9.16 15.80
N ARG A 121 -31.74 9.88 15.71
CA ARG A 121 -31.03 10.43 16.86
C ARG A 121 -31.84 11.52 17.57
N ASN A 122 -32.51 12.38 16.82
CA ASN A 122 -33.33 13.47 17.38
C ASN A 122 -34.63 12.98 18.05
N ARG A 123 -35.01 11.71 17.84
CA ARG A 123 -36.17 11.07 18.49
C ARG A 123 -35.83 10.31 19.78
N ARG A 124 -34.53 10.20 20.11
CA ARG A 124 -34.05 9.62 21.38
C ARG A 124 -33.77 10.73 22.38
#